data_AF-A0A922WZZ4-F1
#
_entry.id   AF-A0A922WZZ4-F1
#
_cell.length_a   1.000
_cell.length_b   1.000
_cell.length_c   1.000
_cell.angle_alpha   90.00
_cell.angle_beta   90.00
_cell.angle_gamma   90.00
#
_symmetry.space_group_name_H-M   'P 1'
#
loop_
_entity.id
_entity.type
_entity.pdbx_description
1 polymer ?
#
loop_
_entity_poly.entity_id
_entity_poly.type
_entity_poly.pdbx_seq_one_letter_code
_entity_poly.pdbx_strand_id
1 'polypeptide(L)'
;RDVFLRGAPEGLRTDRKTVWRSDMFSLIQAYGQVKARTAPRIYHVANRPVMTLDSALERVSAMLGVTLEWMEIRDFLPPHASPELKRSALASSFVAALELAKRGRAELDQDGAFAPLRIRRLKERAAA
;
A
#
# COMPACT_ATOMS: atom_id res chain seq x y z
N ARG A 1 3.75 79.51 46.48
CA ARG A 1 2.59 78.63 46.68
C ARG A 1 2.99 77.29 46.10
N ASP A 2 3.14 76.28 46.95
CA ASP A 2 3.72 75.01 46.54
C ASP A 2 2.62 74.08 46.03
N VAL A 3 2.89 73.39 44.91
CA VAL A 3 2.02 72.41 44.28
C VAL A 3 2.75 71.07 44.27
N PHE A 4 2.14 70.04 44.84
CA PHE A 4 2.70 68.70 44.91
C PHE A 4 2.04 67.77 43.89
N LEU A 5 2.85 66.91 43.24
CA LEU A 5 2.41 65.94 42.25
C LEU A 5 1.71 64.74 42.90
N ARG A 6 0.69 64.16 42.24
CA ARG A 6 0.09 62.88 42.68
C ARG A 6 0.99 61.71 42.30
N GLY A 7 1.26 60.82 43.27
CA GLY A 7 2.19 59.69 43.10
C GLY A 7 1.73 58.57 42.17
N ALA A 8 0.45 58.48 41.83
CA ALA A 8 -0.08 57.46 40.90
C ALA A 8 -1.25 58.03 40.06
N PRO A 9 -0.97 58.74 38.96
CA PRO A 9 -2.02 59.18 38.04
C PRO A 9 -2.65 57.96 37.32
N GLU A 10 -3.96 58.00 37.05
CA GLU A 10 -4.62 56.98 36.25
C GLU A 10 -4.03 56.96 34.82
N GLY A 11 -3.64 55.78 34.33
CA GLY A 11 -3.07 55.61 33.01
C GLY A 11 -4.12 55.82 31.90
N LEU A 12 -3.72 56.47 30.81
CA LEU A 12 -4.60 56.67 29.65
C LEU A 12 -4.95 55.32 28.98
N ARG A 13 -6.24 54.99 28.85
CA ARG A 13 -6.69 53.88 28.00
C ARG A 13 -6.46 54.26 26.53
N THR A 14 -5.54 53.54 25.88
CA THR A 14 -5.32 53.69 24.45
C THR A 14 -6.21 52.70 23.69
N ASP A 15 -7.34 53.17 23.17
CA ASP A 15 -8.19 52.36 22.29
C ASP A 15 -7.59 52.31 20.88
N ARG A 16 -6.89 51.21 20.57
CA ARG A 16 -6.26 51.02 19.25
C ARG A 16 -7.30 50.51 18.24
N LYS A 17 -7.66 51.35 17.27
CA LYS A 17 -8.48 50.94 16.11
C LYS A 17 -7.57 50.60 14.93
N THR A 18 -7.43 49.31 14.62
CA THR A 18 -6.66 48.87 13.45
C THR A 18 -7.49 49.06 12.18
N VAL A 19 -6.97 49.83 11.22
CA VAL A 19 -7.56 49.99 9.89
C VAL A 19 -6.72 49.20 8.89
N TRP A 20 -7.25 48.06 8.44
CA TRP A 20 -6.61 47.25 7.41
C TRP A 20 -6.81 47.89 6.04
N ARG A 21 -5.74 47.96 5.24
CA ARG A 21 -5.80 48.37 3.83
C ARG A 21 -5.27 47.22 2.98
N SER A 22 -5.90 47.02 1.83
CA SER A 22 -5.45 46.07 0.80
C SER A 22 -5.61 46.73 -0.56
N ASP A 23 -4.71 46.40 -1.47
CA ASP A 23 -4.90 46.66 -2.90
C ASP A 23 -5.48 45.42 -3.60
N MET A 24 -5.87 45.61 -4.86
CA MET A 24 -6.44 44.55 -5.71
C MET A 24 -5.45 43.41 -5.94
N PHE A 25 -4.16 43.73 -6.08
CA PHE A 25 -3.11 42.75 -6.30
C PHE A 25 -3.00 41.79 -5.11
N SER A 26 -2.98 42.33 -3.90
CA SER A 26 -2.90 41.59 -2.63
C SER A 26 -4.09 40.63 -2.47
N LEU A 27 -5.29 41.06 -2.89
CA LEU A 27 -6.48 40.21 -2.86
C LEU A 27 -6.37 39.04 -3.85
N ILE A 28 -5.95 39.31 -5.09
CA ILE A 28 -5.77 38.28 -6.13
C ILE A 28 -4.65 37.30 -5.75
N GLN A 29 -3.54 37.81 -5.22
CA GLN A 29 -2.41 36.99 -4.77
C GLN A 29 -2.83 36.06 -3.62
N ALA A 30 -3.54 36.58 -2.62
CA ALA A 30 -4.04 35.79 -1.50
C ALA A 30 -4.99 34.68 -2.00
N TYR A 31 -5.90 35.01 -2.92
CA TYR A 31 -6.78 34.02 -3.55
C TYR A 31 -6.00 32.93 -4.28
N GLY A 32 -4.99 33.31 -5.07
CA GLY A 32 -4.12 32.38 -5.78
C GLY A 32 -3.39 31.42 -4.84
N GLN A 33 -2.86 31.92 -3.72
CA GLN A 33 -2.20 31.08 -2.72
C GLN A 33 -3.17 30.10 -2.05
N VAL A 34 -4.37 30.56 -1.69
CA VAL A 34 -5.39 29.68 -1.08
C VAL A 34 -5.80 28.59 -2.08
N LYS A 35 -6.05 28.97 -3.34
CA LYS A 35 -6.42 28.03 -4.41
C LYS A 35 -5.31 27.03 -4.73
N ALA A 36 -4.05 27.44 -4.70
CA ALA A 36 -2.92 26.54 -4.91
C ALA A 36 -2.78 25.50 -3.77
N ARG A 37 -3.05 25.89 -2.51
CA ARG A 37 -3.01 24.96 -1.36
C ARG A 37 -4.12 23.91 -1.39
N THR A 38 -5.28 24.24 -1.95
CA THR A 38 -6.40 23.31 -2.13
C THR A 38 -6.35 22.55 -3.45
N ALA A 39 -5.30 22.73 -4.26
CA ALA A 39 -5.12 21.96 -5.48
C ALA A 39 -4.97 20.46 -5.12
N PRO A 40 -5.70 19.56 -5.80
CA PRO A 40 -5.61 18.13 -5.54
C PRO A 40 -4.18 17.65 -5.79
N ARG A 41 -3.57 17.03 -4.78
CA ARG A 41 -2.26 16.40 -4.92
C ARG A 41 -2.43 15.09 -5.66
N ILE A 42 -1.80 14.96 -6.83
CA ILE A 42 -1.76 13.69 -7.56
C ILE A 42 -0.75 12.78 -6.85
N TYR A 43 -1.25 11.78 -6.13
CA TYR A 43 -0.40 10.76 -5.51
C TYR A 43 -0.20 9.61 -6.49
N HIS A 44 1.04 9.48 -7.00
CA HIS A 44 1.42 8.30 -7.78
C HIS A 44 1.97 7.23 -6.85
N VAL A 45 1.19 6.18 -6.63
CA VAL A 45 1.69 4.96 -6.00
C VAL A 45 2.59 4.26 -7.01
N ALA A 46 3.87 4.09 -6.69
CA ALA A 46 4.75 3.28 -7.51
C ALA A 46 4.26 1.82 -7.48
N ASN A 47 4.04 1.22 -8.66
CA ASN A 47 3.73 -0.19 -8.76
C ASN A 47 4.93 -1.01 -8.29
N ARG A 48 4.77 -1.73 -7.19
CA ARG A 48 5.81 -2.63 -6.68
C ARG A 48 5.76 -3.94 -7.48
N PRO A 49 6.90 -4.51 -7.88
CA PRO A 49 6.97 -5.77 -8.61
C PRO A 49 6.75 -6.95 -7.64
N VAL A 50 5.57 -7.02 -7.03
CA VAL A 50 5.17 -8.06 -6.09
C VAL A 50 3.94 -8.80 -6.58
N MET A 51 3.89 -10.10 -6.30
CA MET A 51 2.73 -10.94 -6.56
C MET A 51 1.92 -11.04 -5.28
N THR A 52 0.63 -10.68 -5.35
CA THR A 52 -0.29 -10.87 -4.23
C THR A 52 -0.57 -12.36 -4.01
N LEU A 53 -1.01 -12.70 -2.80
CA LEU A 53 -1.42 -14.07 -2.48
C LEU A 53 -2.59 -14.52 -3.34
N ASP A 54 -3.60 -13.67 -3.54
CA ASP A 54 -4.78 -14.00 -4.34
C ASP A 54 -4.41 -14.31 -5.79
N SER A 55 -3.53 -13.51 -6.42
CA SER A 55 -3.04 -13.80 -7.77
C SER A 55 -2.22 -15.08 -7.82
N ALA A 56 -1.47 -15.41 -6.77
CA ALA A 56 -0.75 -16.68 -6.70
C ALA A 56 -1.71 -17.87 -6.56
N LEU A 57 -2.75 -17.77 -5.74
CA LEU A 57 -3.79 -18.79 -5.60
C LEU A 57 -4.52 -19.04 -6.91
N GLU A 58 -4.92 -17.98 -7.61
CA GLU A 58 -5.57 -18.07 -8.92
C GLU A 58 -4.65 -18.78 -9.93
N ARG A 59 -3.39 -18.36 -10.00
CA ARG A 59 -2.40 -18.93 -10.92
C ARG A 59 -2.11 -20.40 -10.66
N VAL A 60 -1.82 -20.75 -9.40
CA VAL A 60 -1.53 -22.14 -8.99
C VAL A 60 -2.75 -23.02 -9.24
N SER A 61 -3.94 -22.56 -8.87
CA SER A 61 -5.19 -23.30 -9.11
C SER A 61 -5.48 -23.51 -10.59
N ALA A 62 -5.27 -22.49 -11.43
CA ALA A 62 -5.47 -22.59 -12.87
C ALA A 62 -4.51 -23.62 -13.50
N MET A 63 -3.23 -23.57 -13.15
CA MET A 63 -2.22 -24.48 -13.69
C MET A 63 -2.41 -25.92 -13.21
N LEU A 64 -2.74 -26.14 -11.92
CA LEU A 64 -3.11 -27.46 -11.39
C LEU A 64 -4.42 -28.00 -11.98
N GLY A 65 -5.29 -27.11 -12.48
CA GLY A 65 -6.52 -27.49 -13.17
C GLY A 65 -6.27 -28.14 -14.54
N VAL A 66 -5.12 -27.86 -15.16
CA VAL A 66 -4.79 -28.27 -16.54
C VAL A 66 -3.96 -29.56 -16.58
N THR A 67 -3.16 -29.84 -15.54
CA THR A 67 -2.26 -30.99 -15.47
C THR A 67 -2.57 -31.92 -14.29
N LEU A 68 -2.49 -33.23 -14.53
CA LEU A 68 -2.63 -34.27 -13.51
C LEU A 68 -1.27 -34.74 -12.94
N GLU A 69 -0.17 -34.21 -13.47
CA GLU A 69 1.18 -34.61 -13.11
C GLU A 69 1.78 -33.75 -11.99
N TRP A 70 2.85 -34.25 -11.38
CA TRP A 70 3.66 -33.47 -10.45
C TRP A 70 4.37 -32.33 -11.18
N MET A 71 4.25 -31.11 -10.65
CA MET A 71 4.96 -29.93 -11.14
C MET A 71 5.85 -29.37 -10.05
N GLU A 72 6.98 -28.78 -10.40
CA GLU A 72 7.75 -28.01 -9.43
C GLU A 72 7.03 -26.69 -9.12
N ILE A 73 7.15 -26.23 -7.88
CA ILE A 73 6.63 -24.90 -7.48
C ILE A 73 7.15 -23.77 -8.39
N ARG A 74 8.33 -23.96 -8.98
CA ARG A 74 8.97 -23.00 -9.85
C ARG A 74 8.28 -22.84 -11.20
N ASP A 75 7.56 -23.85 -11.64
CA ASP A 75 6.85 -23.84 -12.92
C ASP A 75 5.66 -22.88 -12.89
N PHE A 76 5.15 -22.56 -11.70
CA PHE A 76 4.03 -21.63 -11.52
C PHE A 76 4.44 -20.15 -11.64
N LEU A 77 5.72 -19.83 -11.81
CA LEU A 77 6.17 -18.44 -11.94
C LEU A 77 5.70 -17.80 -13.27
N PRO A 78 5.50 -16.47 -13.32
CA PRO A 78 5.16 -15.79 -14.57
C PRO A 78 6.32 -15.87 -15.59
N PRO A 79 6.05 -16.25 -16.87
CA PRO A 79 7.10 -16.57 -17.85
C PRO A 79 8.03 -15.41 -18.24
N HIS A 80 7.70 -14.16 -17.90
CA HIS A 80 8.53 -12.98 -18.16
C HIS A 80 8.67 -12.06 -16.95
N ALA A 81 8.63 -12.61 -15.73
CA ALA A 81 8.77 -11.83 -14.51
C ALA A 81 10.20 -11.26 -14.34
N SER A 82 10.29 -10.01 -13.85
CA SER A 82 11.56 -9.43 -13.39
C SER A 82 12.13 -10.25 -12.22
N PRO A 83 13.44 -10.16 -11.92
CA PRO A 83 14.03 -10.91 -10.80
C PRO A 83 13.34 -10.66 -9.44
N GLU A 84 12.89 -9.43 -9.21
CA GLU A 84 12.13 -9.05 -8.01
C GLU A 84 10.75 -9.71 -7.97
N LEU A 85 10.04 -9.66 -9.09
CA LEU A 85 8.73 -10.30 -9.21
C LEU A 85 8.84 -11.82 -9.11
N LYS A 86 9.91 -12.44 -9.62
CA LYS A 86 10.15 -13.88 -9.47
C LYS A 86 10.30 -14.29 -8.00
N ARG A 87 11.05 -13.52 -7.20
CA ARG A 87 11.19 -13.77 -5.76
C ARG A 87 9.85 -13.66 -5.03
N SER A 88 9.09 -12.61 -5.33
CA SER A 88 7.77 -12.42 -4.74
C SER A 88 6.78 -13.51 -5.19
N ALA A 89 6.80 -13.88 -6.47
CA ALA A 89 5.94 -14.93 -7.02
C ALA A 89 6.25 -16.28 -6.36
N LEU A 90 7.52 -16.65 -6.22
CA LEU A 90 7.89 -17.90 -5.55
C LEU A 90 7.37 -17.96 -4.11
N ALA A 91 7.54 -16.88 -3.34
CA ALA A 91 7.04 -16.81 -1.97
C ALA A 91 5.50 -16.91 -1.91
N SER A 92 4.79 -16.15 -2.74
CA SER A 92 3.33 -16.16 -2.79
C SER A 92 2.78 -17.50 -3.30
N SER A 93 3.42 -18.11 -4.30
CA SER A 93 3.07 -19.46 -4.79
C SER A 93 3.30 -20.52 -3.72
N PHE A 94 4.31 -20.38 -2.85
CA PHE A 94 4.54 -21.32 -1.76
C PHE A 94 3.43 -21.24 -0.72
N VAL A 95 3.06 -20.03 -0.30
CA VAL A 95 1.92 -19.84 0.61
C VAL A 95 0.62 -20.36 -0.03
N ALA A 96 0.39 -20.07 -1.31
CA ALA A 96 -0.77 -20.57 -2.05
C ALA A 96 -0.81 -22.11 -2.10
N ALA A 97 0.33 -22.76 -2.34
CA ALA A 97 0.45 -24.22 -2.36
C ALA A 97 0.09 -24.84 -0.99
N LEU A 98 0.60 -24.25 0.10
CA LEU A 98 0.26 -24.68 1.47
C LEU A 98 -1.23 -24.48 1.78
N GLU A 99 -1.82 -23.36 1.34
CA GLU A 99 -3.25 -23.10 1.51
C GLU A 99 -4.12 -24.10 0.73
N LEU A 100 -3.72 -24.46 -0.49
CA LEU A 100 -4.42 -25.49 -1.27
C LEU A 100 -4.29 -26.87 -0.64
N ALA A 101 -3.11 -27.22 -0.13
CA ALA A 101 -2.89 -28.48 0.58
C ALA A 101 -3.72 -28.55 1.87
N LYS A 102 -3.74 -27.46 2.65
CA LYS A 102 -4.56 -27.33 3.86
C LYS A 102 -6.06 -27.51 3.58
N ARG A 103 -6.53 -27.12 2.40
CA ARG A 103 -7.93 -27.29 1.95
C ARG A 103 -8.19 -28.65 1.30
N GLY A 104 -7.22 -29.55 1.26
CA GLY A 104 -7.35 -30.86 0.62
C GLY A 104 -7.53 -30.77 -0.90
N ARG A 105 -6.96 -29.75 -1.56
CA ARG A 105 -7.04 -29.58 -3.02
C ARG A 105 -5.73 -29.92 -3.74
N ALA A 106 -4.63 -29.99 -3.01
CA ALA A 106 -3.31 -30.30 -3.55
C ALA A 106 -2.54 -31.26 -2.63
N GLU A 107 -1.68 -32.07 -3.25
CA GLU A 107 -0.64 -32.84 -2.59
C GLU A 107 0.71 -32.13 -2.77
N LEU A 108 1.55 -32.22 -1.75
CA LEU A 108 2.90 -31.68 -1.75
C LEU A 108 3.90 -32.80 -1.51
N ASP A 109 5.03 -32.74 -2.20
CA ASP A 109 6.07 -33.74 -2.09
C ASP A 109 7.46 -33.07 -2.17
N GLN A 110 8.35 -33.43 -1.23
CA GLN A 110 9.68 -32.84 -1.08
C GLN A 110 10.64 -33.85 -0.44
N ASP A 111 11.68 -34.23 -1.17
CA ASP A 111 12.61 -35.31 -0.77
C ASP A 111 13.50 -34.94 0.43
N GLY A 112 13.64 -33.65 0.76
CA GLY A 112 14.46 -33.17 1.87
C GLY A 112 14.45 -31.66 1.99
N ALA A 113 15.14 -31.14 3.02
CA ALA A 113 15.23 -29.70 3.24
C ALA A 113 15.85 -29.00 2.01
N PHE A 114 15.17 -27.96 1.52
CA PHE A 114 15.55 -27.18 0.34
C PHE A 114 15.62 -27.97 -0.98
N ALA A 115 15.17 -29.23 -1.02
CA ALA A 115 14.96 -29.96 -2.26
C ALA A 115 13.80 -29.32 -3.06
N PRO A 116 13.71 -29.55 -4.37
CA PRO A 116 12.58 -29.09 -5.19
C PRO A 116 11.25 -29.50 -4.56
N LEU A 117 10.34 -28.53 -4.42
CA LEU A 117 8.99 -28.77 -3.92
C LEU A 117 8.08 -29.08 -5.11
N ARG A 118 7.50 -30.26 -5.11
CA ARG A 118 6.55 -30.73 -6.13
C ARG A 118 5.12 -30.56 -5.63
N ILE A 119 4.22 -30.19 -6.53
CA ILE A 119 2.81 -29.91 -6.28
C ILE A 119 1.99 -30.68 -7.31
N ARG A 120 0.93 -31.36 -6.86
CA ARG A 120 -0.03 -32.03 -7.73
C ARG A 120 -1.44 -31.81 -7.20
N ARG A 121 -2.45 -31.82 -8.08
CA ARG A 121 -3.85 -31.76 -7.67
C ARG A 121 -4.25 -33.06 -6.95
N LEU A 122 -4.90 -32.93 -5.80
CA LEU A 122 -5.52 -34.09 -5.14
C LEU A 122 -6.73 -34.52 -5.99
N LYS A 123 -6.78 -35.80 -6.41
CA LYS A 123 -8.00 -36.34 -7.02
C LYS A 123 -9.10 -36.34 -5.96
N GLU A 124 -10.24 -35.73 -6.26
CA GLU A 124 -11.42 -35.87 -5.41
C GLU A 124 -11.68 -37.38 -5.24
N ARG A 125 -11.63 -37.85 -3.99
CA ARG A 125 -12.19 -39.17 -3.68
C ARG A 125 -13.67 -39.07 -4.03
N ALA A 126 -14.10 -39.75 -5.08
CA ALA A 126 -15.50 -40.06 -5.27
C ALA A 126 -15.98 -40.68 -3.96
N ALA A 127 -16.91 -39.99 -3.28
CA ALA A 127 -17.55 -40.53 -2.09
C ALA A 127 -18.18 -41.88 -2.47
N ALA A 128 -17.70 -42.94 -1.84
CA ALA A 128 -18.29 -44.27 -1.90
C ALA A 128 -19.52 -44.33 -1.00
#